data_AF-A0A7J2U1K5-F1
#
_entry.id   AF-A0A7J2U1K5-F1
#
_cell.length_a   1.000
_cell.length_b   1.000
_cell.length_c   1.000
_cell.angle_alpha   90.00
_cell.angle_beta   90.00
_cell.angle_gamma   90.00
#
_symmetry.space_group_name_H-M   'P 1'
#
loop_
_entity.id
_entity.type
_entity.pdbx_description
1 polymer ?
#
loop_
_entity_poly.entity_id
_entity_poly.type
_entity_poly.pdbx_seq_one_letter_code
_entity_poly.pdbx_strand_id
1 'polypeptide(L)'
;MNTDIYVARGSERNIYRSVVKGVEKSIVESILGVSAPKESIDSFGYVHLWGVPKSGAEKYWRSIKRGDIIIILPVKKSRRELNECYITIVIDKYPINAIPEEIERSVKLSRVVWEPYRRKQGVTESYPYIVFLESRVSIESINNVLKMLGKDTKSLAGYRESIQRVRVISEQALQELIQRIYKVPDIATILSLFEEAYLELSTRFGWNPVNCYYYSTKYNVCYGAPIPLGNKEVWGREGLFEELNKKLVEKGFRPITWELLKQIIKSITRPGMVWASWFSSVYTKQVEPHDVTIMKPLTQEPQ
;
A
#
# COMPACT_ATOMS: atom_id res chain seq x y z
N MET A 1 11.57 16.91 -1.76
CA MET A 1 12.01 16.14 -2.95
C MET A 1 11.07 16.47 -4.08
N ASN A 2 11.57 16.76 -5.29
CA ASN A 2 10.71 16.97 -6.46
C ASN A 2 10.27 15.61 -6.98
N THR A 3 9.09 15.16 -6.60
CA THR A 3 8.45 13.93 -7.09
C THR A 3 7.77 14.23 -8.42
N ASP A 4 8.12 13.47 -9.45
CA ASP A 4 7.48 13.53 -10.76
C ASP A 4 6.42 12.43 -10.93
N ILE A 5 5.44 12.68 -11.81
CA ILE A 5 4.42 11.69 -12.17
C ILE A 5 4.61 11.27 -13.62
N TYR A 6 4.54 9.97 -13.85
CA TYR A 6 4.65 9.35 -15.16
C TYR A 6 3.39 8.54 -15.47
N VAL A 7 2.96 8.55 -16.72
CA VAL A 7 1.88 7.70 -17.22
C VAL A 7 2.49 6.63 -18.11
N ALA A 8 2.25 5.37 -17.78
CA ALA A 8 2.62 4.21 -18.59
C ALA A 8 1.40 3.54 -19.20
N ARG A 9 1.59 2.89 -20.35
CA ARG A 9 0.53 2.22 -21.10
C ARG A 9 0.92 0.81 -21.49
N GLY A 10 0.05 -0.16 -21.19
CA GLY A 10 0.25 -1.54 -21.64
C GLY A 10 -1.05 -2.31 -21.77
N SER A 11 -0.99 -3.48 -22.38
CA SER A 11 -2.18 -4.34 -22.46
C SER A 11 -2.58 -4.85 -21.07
N GLU A 12 -3.88 -5.09 -20.83
CA GLU A 12 -4.37 -5.67 -19.57
C GLU A 12 -3.58 -6.91 -19.15
N ARG A 13 -3.25 -7.79 -20.11
CA ARG A 13 -2.45 -8.99 -19.85
C ARG A 13 -1.05 -8.68 -19.34
N ASN A 14 -0.45 -7.58 -19.80
CA ASN A 14 0.88 -7.16 -19.34
C ASN A 14 0.81 -6.58 -17.93
N ILE A 15 -0.20 -5.72 -17.69
CA ILE A 15 -0.45 -5.13 -16.38
C ILE A 15 -0.70 -6.22 -15.35
N TYR A 16 -1.62 -7.15 -15.64
CA TYR A 16 -1.95 -8.24 -14.73
C TYR A 16 -0.72 -9.09 -14.34
N ARG A 17 0.24 -9.31 -15.24
CA ARG A 17 1.40 -10.14 -14.91
C ARG A 17 2.49 -9.42 -14.18
N SER A 18 2.85 -8.25 -14.68
CA SER A 18 4.04 -7.53 -14.21
C SER A 18 3.73 -6.63 -13.02
N VAL A 19 2.47 -6.17 -12.92
CA VAL A 19 1.99 -5.29 -11.86
C VAL A 19 1.14 -6.04 -10.84
N VAL A 20 0.19 -6.89 -11.26
CA VAL A 20 -0.72 -7.57 -10.32
C VAL A 20 -0.13 -8.87 -9.76
N LYS A 21 0.34 -9.77 -10.62
CA LYS A 21 0.90 -11.07 -10.19
C LYS A 21 2.35 -10.96 -9.70
N GLY A 22 3.11 -10.01 -10.23
CA GLY A 22 4.54 -9.92 -10.00
C GLY A 22 5.34 -11.09 -10.61
N VAL A 23 6.64 -11.08 -10.36
CA VAL A 23 7.61 -12.08 -10.80
C VAL A 23 8.34 -12.61 -9.58
N GLU A 24 8.48 -13.91 -9.43
CA GLU A 24 9.14 -14.51 -8.26
C GLU A 24 10.53 -13.88 -8.03
N LYS A 25 10.80 -13.48 -6.79
CA LYS A 25 12.06 -12.86 -6.39
C LYS A 25 13.27 -13.67 -6.82
N SER A 26 13.23 -15.00 -6.62
CA SER A 26 14.31 -15.92 -6.98
C SER A 26 14.66 -15.83 -8.46
N ILE A 27 13.66 -15.72 -9.34
CA ILE A 27 13.84 -15.57 -10.78
C ILE A 27 14.48 -14.21 -11.09
N VAL A 28 13.97 -13.13 -10.48
CA VAL A 28 14.51 -11.77 -10.69
C VAL A 28 15.96 -11.68 -10.26
N GLU A 29 16.28 -12.09 -9.03
CA GLU A 29 17.64 -12.01 -8.48
C GLU A 29 18.62 -12.93 -9.22
N SER A 30 18.18 -14.14 -9.60
CA SER A 30 19.01 -15.07 -10.38
C SER A 30 19.39 -14.52 -11.75
N ILE A 31 18.46 -13.83 -12.42
CA ILE A 31 18.69 -13.31 -13.77
C ILE A 31 19.45 -11.98 -13.74
N LEU A 32 19.08 -11.07 -12.84
CA LEU A 32 19.70 -9.75 -12.77
C LEU A 32 21.05 -9.77 -12.03
N GLY A 33 21.28 -10.77 -11.19
CA GLY A 33 22.50 -10.88 -10.38
C GLY A 33 22.60 -9.78 -9.31
N VAL A 34 21.47 -9.19 -8.93
CA VAL A 34 21.34 -8.16 -7.89
C VAL A 34 20.17 -8.52 -6.98
N SER A 35 20.26 -8.19 -5.70
CA SER A 35 19.15 -8.40 -4.78
C SER A 35 18.04 -7.39 -5.05
N ALA A 36 16.80 -7.87 -5.08
CA ALA A 36 15.64 -7.00 -5.20
C ALA A 36 15.50 -6.16 -3.92
N PRO A 37 15.22 -4.84 -4.01
CA PRO A 37 14.96 -4.02 -2.83
C PRO A 37 13.90 -4.66 -1.95
N LYS A 38 14.15 -4.75 -0.63
CA LYS A 38 13.24 -5.42 0.31
C LYS A 38 11.82 -4.89 0.22
N GLU A 39 11.69 -3.60 -0.04
CA GLU A 39 10.40 -2.92 -0.13
C GLU A 39 9.61 -3.33 -1.39
N SER A 40 10.29 -3.76 -2.45
CA SER A 40 9.68 -4.18 -3.72
C SER A 40 9.14 -5.61 -3.73
N ILE A 41 9.34 -6.36 -2.65
CA ILE A 41 8.93 -7.75 -2.51
C ILE A 41 7.59 -7.80 -1.74
N ASP A 42 6.59 -8.45 -2.32
CA ASP A 42 5.29 -8.67 -1.68
C ASP A 42 5.37 -9.75 -0.58
N SER A 43 4.27 -9.95 0.15
CA SER A 43 4.18 -10.98 1.21
C SER A 43 4.34 -12.42 0.70
N PHE A 44 4.22 -12.62 -0.62
CA PHE A 44 4.31 -13.92 -1.28
C PHE A 44 5.67 -14.15 -1.95
N GLY A 45 6.61 -13.20 -1.85
CA GLY A 45 7.94 -13.29 -2.43
C GLY A 45 8.03 -12.90 -3.92
N TYR A 46 7.10 -12.12 -4.45
CA TYR A 46 7.09 -11.61 -5.82
C TYR A 46 7.55 -10.15 -5.89
N VAL A 47 8.15 -9.79 -7.02
CA VAL A 47 8.65 -8.45 -7.34
C VAL A 47 7.85 -7.89 -8.51
N HIS A 48 7.47 -6.62 -8.39
CA HIS A 48 6.56 -5.97 -9.35
C HIS A 48 7.31 -4.98 -10.22
N LEU A 49 7.18 -5.17 -11.52
CA LEU A 49 8.09 -4.62 -12.52
C LEU A 49 7.27 -4.04 -13.68
N TRP A 50 7.82 -3.05 -14.38
CA TRP A 50 7.27 -2.58 -15.66
C TRP A 50 8.37 -2.53 -16.70
N GLY A 51 8.22 -3.33 -17.75
CA GLY A 51 9.13 -3.32 -18.89
C GLY A 51 8.84 -2.13 -19.80
N VAL A 52 9.83 -1.28 -20.02
CA VAL A 52 9.77 -0.14 -20.94
C VAL A 52 10.42 -0.55 -22.26
N PRO A 53 9.67 -0.67 -23.38
CA PRO A 53 10.26 -1.01 -24.68
C PRO A 53 11.21 0.08 -25.17
N LYS A 54 12.37 -0.32 -25.72
CA LYS A 54 13.30 0.58 -26.44
C LYS A 54 12.57 1.33 -27.56
N SER A 55 12.26 2.60 -27.29
CA SER A 55 11.55 3.54 -28.17
C SER A 55 11.76 4.97 -27.64
N GLY A 56 10.99 5.96 -28.10
CA GLY A 56 10.99 7.32 -27.55
C GLY A 56 10.76 7.39 -26.02
N ALA A 57 10.21 6.31 -25.45
CA ALA A 57 10.01 6.07 -24.03
C ALA A 57 11.30 6.02 -23.18
N GLU A 58 12.45 5.67 -23.77
CA GLU A 58 13.70 5.48 -23.03
C GLU A 58 14.16 6.77 -22.34
N LYS A 59 13.95 7.93 -22.97
CA LYS A 59 14.28 9.24 -22.38
C LYS A 59 13.56 9.49 -21.06
N TYR A 60 12.29 9.05 -20.96
CA TYR A 60 11.47 9.18 -19.76
C TYR A 60 11.87 8.16 -18.72
N TRP A 61 12.15 6.92 -19.12
CA TRP A 61 12.70 5.92 -18.20
C TRP A 61 14.02 6.39 -17.55
N ARG A 62 14.91 7.03 -18.32
CA ARG A 62 16.15 7.59 -17.77
C ARG A 62 15.90 8.70 -16.75
N SER A 63 14.86 9.51 -16.93
CA SER A 63 14.54 10.62 -16.02
C SER A 63 13.84 10.18 -14.73
N ILE A 64 13.27 8.98 -14.70
CA ILE A 64 12.61 8.42 -13.52
C ILE A 64 13.62 8.19 -12.38
N LYS A 65 13.19 8.56 -11.18
CA LYS A 65 13.92 8.44 -9.92
C LYS A 65 13.09 7.68 -8.88
N ARG A 66 13.78 7.15 -7.87
CA ARG A 66 13.13 6.60 -6.68
C ARG A 66 12.24 7.68 -6.04
N GLY A 67 11.01 7.30 -5.70
CA GLY A 67 10.00 8.20 -5.15
C GLY A 67 9.07 8.85 -6.17
N ASP A 68 9.36 8.73 -7.48
CA ASP A 68 8.43 9.15 -8.53
C ASP A 68 7.17 8.28 -8.55
N ILE A 69 6.05 8.83 -9.03
CA ILE A 69 4.79 8.10 -9.15
C ILE A 69 4.63 7.63 -10.60
N ILE A 70 4.19 6.38 -10.77
CA ILE A 70 3.72 5.88 -12.06
C ILE A 70 2.21 5.62 -12.01
N ILE A 71 1.53 5.97 -13.08
CA ILE A 71 0.13 5.65 -13.35
C ILE A 71 0.09 4.75 -14.57
N ILE A 72 -0.31 3.51 -14.40
CA ILE A 72 -0.33 2.49 -15.44
C ILE A 72 -1.75 2.34 -15.96
N LEU A 73 -1.91 2.67 -17.24
CA LEU A 73 -3.19 2.67 -17.95
C LEU A 73 -3.29 1.44 -18.87
N PRO A 74 -4.38 0.67 -18.79
CA PRO A 74 -4.66 -0.38 -19.76
C PRO A 74 -4.97 0.19 -21.15
N VAL A 75 -4.37 -0.40 -22.19
CA VAL A 75 -4.62 -0.04 -23.60
C VAL A 75 -5.84 -0.83 -24.10
N LYS A 76 -6.82 -0.12 -24.68
CA LYS A 76 -8.05 -0.70 -25.21
C LYS A 76 -7.76 -1.79 -26.25
N LYS A 77 -8.35 -2.98 -26.06
CA LYS A 77 -8.54 -3.98 -27.13
C LYS A 77 -9.99 -4.11 -27.61
N SER A 78 -10.97 -3.59 -26.86
CA SER A 78 -12.40 -3.66 -27.20
C SER A 78 -13.16 -2.38 -26.79
N ARG A 79 -14.44 -2.25 -27.19
CA ARG A 79 -15.33 -1.12 -26.86
C ARG A 79 -15.74 -1.04 -25.38
N ARG A 80 -15.34 -1.97 -24.51
CA ARG A 80 -15.62 -1.86 -23.08
C ARG A 80 -14.82 -0.72 -22.46
N GLU A 81 -15.47 0.06 -21.59
CA GLU A 81 -14.80 1.12 -20.84
C GLU A 81 -13.85 0.49 -19.83
N LEU A 82 -12.57 0.79 -20.00
CA LEU A 82 -11.59 0.61 -18.95
C LEU A 82 -11.83 1.74 -17.96
N ASN A 83 -12.31 1.38 -16.78
CA ASN A 83 -12.58 2.34 -15.72
C ASN A 83 -11.43 2.44 -14.72
N GLU A 84 -10.43 1.55 -14.78
CA GLU A 84 -9.41 1.42 -13.73
C GLU A 84 -7.99 1.66 -14.24
N CYS A 85 -7.16 2.20 -13.36
CA CYS A 85 -5.72 2.35 -13.52
C CYS A 85 -4.99 1.97 -12.24
N TYR A 86 -3.69 1.74 -12.37
CA TYR A 86 -2.84 1.30 -11.29
C TYR A 86 -1.85 2.41 -10.97
N ILE A 87 -1.80 2.85 -9.72
CA ILE A 87 -0.95 3.94 -9.27
C ILE A 87 0.04 3.36 -8.26
N THR A 88 1.34 3.61 -8.45
CA THR A 88 2.37 3.14 -7.51
C THR A 88 3.59 4.06 -7.51
N ILE A 89 4.50 3.83 -6.56
CA ILE A 89 5.77 4.56 -6.40
C ILE A 89 6.91 3.73 -6.95
N VAL A 90 7.79 4.40 -7.70
CA VAL A 90 9.06 3.86 -8.18
C VAL A 90 10.01 3.68 -7.01
N ILE A 91 10.58 2.47 -6.90
CA ILE A 91 11.62 2.16 -5.92
C ILE A 91 12.98 2.11 -6.57
N ASP A 92 13.04 1.54 -7.77
CA ASP A 92 14.28 1.41 -8.48
C ASP A 92 14.05 1.30 -9.99
N LYS A 93 15.14 1.29 -10.75
CA LYS A 93 15.16 1.00 -12.17
C LYS A 93 16.33 0.10 -12.51
N TYR A 94 16.17 -0.69 -13.57
CA TYR A 94 17.22 -1.57 -14.05
C TYR A 94 17.22 -1.59 -15.58
N PRO A 95 18.35 -1.58 -16.29
CA PRO A 95 19.73 -1.46 -15.78
C PRO A 95 19.99 -0.08 -15.16
N ILE A 96 20.98 0.06 -14.28
CA ILE A 96 21.30 1.36 -13.67
C ILE A 96 22.28 2.13 -14.56
N ASN A 97 23.30 1.43 -15.08
CA ASN A 97 24.44 2.05 -15.76
C ASN A 97 24.47 1.80 -17.27
N ALA A 98 23.46 1.10 -17.82
CA ALA A 98 23.36 0.74 -19.24
C ALA A 98 24.64 0.08 -19.81
N ILE A 99 25.37 -0.66 -18.96
CA ILE A 99 26.51 -1.47 -19.40
C ILE A 99 26.01 -2.70 -20.16
N PRO A 100 26.76 -3.24 -21.15
CA PRO A 100 26.31 -4.33 -22.01
C PRO A 100 25.77 -5.56 -21.25
N GLU A 101 26.44 -5.93 -20.16
CA GLU A 101 26.06 -7.08 -19.31
C GLU A 101 24.71 -6.87 -18.62
N GLU A 102 24.47 -5.68 -18.06
CA GLU A 102 23.17 -5.38 -17.42
C GLU A 102 22.05 -5.35 -18.45
N ILE A 103 22.33 -4.84 -19.66
CA ILE A 103 21.39 -4.85 -20.77
C ILE A 103 21.04 -6.30 -21.14
N GLU A 104 22.02 -7.18 -21.28
CA GLU A 104 21.80 -8.59 -21.60
C GLU A 104 20.94 -9.29 -20.53
N ARG A 105 21.22 -9.04 -19.24
CA ARG A 105 20.41 -9.57 -18.13
C ARG A 105 18.97 -9.05 -18.17
N SER A 106 18.76 -7.78 -18.51
CA SER A 106 17.40 -7.23 -18.65
C SER A 106 16.64 -7.88 -19.82
N VAL A 107 17.32 -8.15 -20.95
CA VAL A 107 16.76 -8.90 -22.07
C VAL A 107 16.36 -10.32 -21.65
N LYS A 108 17.22 -11.00 -20.88
CA LYS A 108 16.97 -12.35 -20.38
C LYS A 108 15.75 -12.39 -19.46
N LEU A 109 15.64 -11.44 -18.53
CA LEU A 109 14.47 -11.32 -17.65
C LEU A 109 13.20 -11.08 -18.49
N SER A 110 13.31 -10.26 -19.53
CA SER A 110 12.20 -9.95 -20.43
C SER A 110 11.70 -11.16 -21.15
N ARG A 111 12.60 -12.02 -21.63
CA ARG A 111 12.21 -13.30 -22.21
C ARG A 111 11.47 -14.15 -21.19
N VAL A 112 11.99 -14.33 -19.98
CA VAL A 112 11.30 -15.14 -18.96
C VAL A 112 9.90 -14.60 -18.62
N VAL A 113 9.75 -13.29 -18.48
CA VAL A 113 8.46 -12.65 -18.14
C VAL A 113 7.47 -12.66 -19.32
N TRP A 114 7.96 -12.53 -20.57
CA TRP A 114 7.11 -12.22 -21.73
C TRP A 114 7.08 -13.27 -22.85
N GLU A 115 8.09 -14.13 -22.98
CA GLU A 115 8.26 -15.13 -24.05
C GLU A 115 7.11 -16.14 -24.17
N PRO A 116 6.49 -16.65 -23.07
CA PRO A 116 5.38 -17.61 -23.18
C PRO A 116 4.12 -17.03 -23.86
N TYR A 117 4.13 -15.75 -24.26
CA TYR A 117 2.92 -15.00 -24.60
C TYR A 117 3.02 -14.18 -25.89
N ARG A 118 4.01 -14.49 -26.71
CA ARG A 118 4.27 -13.84 -28.00
C ARG A 118 3.11 -14.08 -28.99
N ARG A 119 2.64 -13.01 -29.64
CA ARG A 119 1.96 -13.08 -30.94
C ARG A 119 2.81 -12.32 -31.96
N LYS A 120 3.40 -13.03 -32.93
CA LYS A 120 4.04 -12.59 -34.20
C LYS A 120 4.98 -11.35 -34.24
N GLN A 121 5.15 -10.52 -33.21
CA GLN A 121 5.81 -9.20 -33.31
C GLN A 121 7.19 -9.08 -32.63
N GLY A 122 7.86 -10.18 -32.31
CA GLY A 122 9.20 -10.08 -31.73
C GLY A 122 9.17 -9.73 -30.23
N VAL A 123 10.19 -10.14 -29.46
CA VAL A 123 10.47 -9.52 -28.15
C VAL A 123 11.42 -8.40 -28.52
N THR A 124 11.08 -7.13 -28.27
CA THR A 124 12.01 -6.03 -28.57
C THR A 124 13.32 -6.29 -27.83
N GLU A 125 14.44 -6.01 -28.50
CA GLU A 125 15.79 -6.48 -28.17
C GLU A 125 16.37 -5.92 -26.86
N SER A 126 15.59 -5.19 -26.05
CA SER A 126 15.90 -4.79 -24.66
C SER A 126 14.71 -4.06 -24.02
N TYR A 127 14.38 -4.44 -22.78
CA TYR A 127 13.42 -3.74 -21.93
C TYR A 127 14.11 -3.28 -20.64
N PRO A 128 14.49 -2.00 -20.53
CA PRO A 128 14.69 -1.42 -19.20
C PRO A 128 13.44 -1.59 -18.34
N TYR A 129 13.64 -1.95 -17.08
CA TYR A 129 12.61 -2.13 -16.07
C TYR A 129 12.53 -0.94 -15.14
N ILE A 130 11.31 -0.69 -14.69
CA ILE A 130 11.04 0.09 -13.50
C ILE A 130 10.54 -0.89 -12.44
N VAL A 131 11.05 -0.77 -11.22
CA VAL A 131 10.69 -1.60 -10.07
C VAL A 131 9.82 -0.77 -9.14
N PHE A 132 8.70 -1.32 -8.68
CA PHE A 132 7.74 -0.59 -7.85
C PHE A 132 7.35 -1.38 -6.59
N LEU A 133 6.66 -0.69 -5.69
CA LEU A 133 6.03 -1.27 -4.50
C LEU A 133 4.65 -1.83 -4.87
N GLU A 134 4.46 -3.16 -4.89
CA GLU A 134 3.11 -3.72 -4.98
C GLU A 134 2.27 -3.51 -3.74
N SER A 135 2.91 -3.52 -2.56
CA SER A 135 2.28 -3.09 -1.31
C SER A 135 1.68 -1.68 -1.37
N ARG A 136 1.95 -0.92 -2.44
CA ARG A 136 1.39 0.41 -2.72
C ARG A 136 0.83 0.56 -4.13
N VAL A 137 0.43 -0.52 -4.79
CA VAL A 137 -0.37 -0.42 -6.02
C VAL A 137 -1.81 -0.10 -5.62
N SER A 138 -2.22 1.14 -5.87
CA SER A 138 -3.61 1.56 -5.72
C SER A 138 -4.35 1.40 -7.04
N ILE A 139 -5.51 0.74 -7.00
CA ILE A 139 -6.42 0.62 -8.14
C ILE A 139 -7.43 1.76 -8.04
N GLU A 140 -7.46 2.63 -9.05
CA GLU A 140 -8.27 3.84 -9.02
C GLU A 140 -9.02 4.06 -10.32
N SER A 141 -10.14 4.78 -10.23
CA SER A 141 -10.89 5.16 -11.42
C SER A 141 -10.06 6.10 -12.30
N ILE A 142 -9.93 5.78 -13.59
CA ILE A 142 -9.23 6.62 -14.57
C ILE A 142 -9.79 8.05 -14.56
N ASN A 143 -11.12 8.18 -14.44
CA ASN A 143 -11.78 9.48 -14.42
C ASN A 143 -11.42 10.28 -13.15
N ASN A 144 -11.29 9.61 -12.01
CA ASN A 144 -10.86 10.26 -10.76
C ASN A 144 -9.42 10.75 -10.89
N VAL A 145 -8.52 9.90 -11.40
CA VAL A 145 -7.10 10.26 -11.59
C VAL A 145 -6.93 11.40 -12.57
N LEU A 146 -7.68 11.38 -13.67
CA LEU A 146 -7.70 12.47 -14.63
C LEU A 146 -8.16 13.79 -14.01
N LYS A 147 -9.23 13.75 -13.22
CA LYS A 147 -9.74 14.90 -12.49
C LYS A 147 -8.70 15.45 -11.51
N MET A 148 -8.04 14.58 -10.73
CA MET A 148 -6.96 14.96 -9.80
C MET A 148 -5.81 15.65 -10.55
N LEU A 149 -5.39 15.09 -11.69
CA LEU A 149 -4.30 15.65 -12.50
C LEU A 149 -4.70 16.91 -13.29
N GLY A 150 -5.97 17.32 -13.28
CA GLY A 150 -6.47 18.40 -14.13
C GLY A 150 -6.32 18.10 -15.62
N LYS A 151 -6.44 16.82 -16.02
CA LYS A 151 -6.29 16.34 -17.39
C LYS A 151 -7.58 15.72 -17.90
N ASP A 152 -7.74 15.63 -19.21
CA ASP A 152 -8.85 14.93 -19.85
C ASP A 152 -8.38 13.62 -20.52
N THR A 153 -9.32 12.75 -20.89
CA THR A 153 -9.03 11.48 -21.57
C THR A 153 -8.33 11.67 -22.92
N LYS A 154 -8.59 12.80 -23.61
CA LYS A 154 -7.98 13.13 -24.91
C LYS A 154 -6.49 13.47 -24.77
N SER A 155 -6.10 14.15 -23.69
CA SER A 155 -4.71 14.44 -23.36
C SER A 155 -3.92 13.16 -23.08
N LEU A 156 -4.59 12.11 -22.54
CA LEU A 156 -4.00 10.78 -22.44
C LEU A 156 -3.96 10.05 -23.79
N ALA A 157 -4.97 10.21 -24.65
CA ALA A 157 -5.07 9.57 -25.96
C ALA A 157 -3.89 9.91 -26.91
N GLY A 158 -3.29 11.09 -26.76
CA GLY A 158 -2.09 11.52 -27.51
C GLY A 158 -0.79 10.77 -27.14
N TYR A 159 -0.77 10.00 -26.06
CA TYR A 159 0.42 9.26 -25.62
C TYR A 159 0.62 7.98 -26.43
N ARG A 160 1.38 8.11 -27.53
CA ARG A 160 1.84 7.00 -28.38
C ARG A 160 2.99 6.18 -27.76
N GLU A 161 3.72 6.76 -26.81
CA GLU A 161 4.86 6.11 -26.15
C GLU A 161 4.39 5.28 -24.94
N SER A 162 5.15 4.22 -24.61
CA SER A 162 4.83 3.29 -23.52
C SER A 162 4.92 3.92 -22.12
N ILE A 163 5.63 5.03 -21.97
CA ILE A 163 5.71 5.83 -20.75
C ILE A 163 5.98 7.30 -21.09
N GLN A 164 5.37 8.24 -20.37
CA GLN A 164 5.59 9.68 -20.52
C GLN A 164 5.48 10.43 -19.19
N ARG A 165 6.19 11.56 -19.04
CA ARG A 165 6.08 12.44 -17.87
C ARG A 165 4.84 13.34 -17.97
N VAL A 166 4.07 13.43 -16.90
CA VAL A 166 2.95 14.38 -16.79
C VAL A 166 3.51 15.76 -16.49
N ARG A 167 3.24 16.73 -17.39
CA ARG A 167 3.68 18.12 -17.22
C ARG A 167 2.67 18.92 -16.41
N VAL A 168 3.21 19.70 -15.46
CA VAL A 168 2.48 20.63 -14.57
C VAL A 168 1.48 19.88 -13.69
N ILE A 169 1.81 19.75 -12.41
CA ILE A 169 1.02 19.00 -11.43
C ILE A 169 0.93 19.88 -10.20
N SER A 170 -0.28 20.07 -9.68
CA SER A 170 -0.45 20.78 -8.41
C SER A 170 0.10 19.94 -7.27
N GLU A 171 0.66 20.60 -6.27
CA GLU A 171 1.11 19.92 -5.04
C GLU A 171 -0.03 19.16 -4.37
N GLN A 172 -1.25 19.71 -4.42
CA GLN A 172 -2.46 19.05 -3.93
C GLN A 172 -2.73 17.71 -4.64
N ALA A 173 -2.65 17.65 -5.98
CA ALA A 173 -2.87 16.42 -6.72
C ALA A 173 -1.81 15.36 -6.40
N LEU A 174 -0.55 15.81 -6.21
CA LEU A 174 0.53 14.93 -5.79
C LEU A 174 0.26 14.34 -4.40
N GLN A 175 -0.16 15.16 -3.43
CA GLN A 175 -0.49 14.71 -2.08
C GLN A 175 -1.69 13.74 -2.07
N GLU A 176 -2.73 14.03 -2.85
CA GLU A 176 -3.90 13.14 -2.97
C GLU A 176 -3.49 11.77 -3.54
N LEU A 177 -2.69 11.75 -4.61
CA LEU A 177 -2.19 10.51 -5.19
C LEU A 177 -1.30 9.73 -4.22
N ILE A 178 -0.42 10.42 -3.48
CA ILE A 178 0.36 9.80 -2.40
C ILE A 178 -0.59 9.17 -1.38
N GLN A 179 -1.59 9.87 -0.88
CA GLN A 179 -2.55 9.30 0.07
C GLN A 179 -3.24 8.04 -0.48
N ARG A 180 -3.65 8.04 -1.75
CA ARG A 180 -4.24 6.86 -2.44
C ARG A 180 -3.27 5.69 -2.52
N ILE A 181 -2.03 5.94 -2.89
CA ILE A 181 -0.96 4.94 -3.03
C ILE A 181 -0.63 4.29 -1.69
N TYR A 182 -0.48 5.11 -0.66
CA TYR A 182 -0.08 4.63 0.66
C TYR A 182 -1.23 3.95 1.42
N LYS A 183 -2.48 4.05 0.92
CA LYS A 183 -3.70 3.48 1.51
C LYS A 183 -3.67 3.67 3.02
N VAL A 184 -3.33 4.90 3.44
CA VAL A 184 -3.25 5.27 4.86
C VAL A 184 -4.70 5.41 5.32
N PRO A 185 -5.15 4.58 6.26
CA PRO A 185 -6.50 4.75 6.80
C PRO A 185 -6.56 6.11 7.50
N ASP A 186 -7.62 6.88 7.24
CA ASP A 186 -7.87 8.07 8.04
C ASP A 186 -8.21 7.69 9.49
N ILE A 187 -8.11 8.65 10.41
CA ILE A 187 -8.31 8.38 11.84
C ILE A 187 -9.70 7.80 12.11
N ALA A 188 -10.75 8.29 11.41
CA ALA A 188 -12.12 7.80 11.60
C ALA A 188 -12.24 6.32 11.23
N THR A 189 -11.62 5.91 10.13
CA THR A 189 -11.54 4.52 9.68
C THR A 189 -10.77 3.66 10.68
N ILE A 190 -9.63 4.13 11.20
CA ILE A 190 -8.87 3.40 12.22
C ILE A 190 -9.73 3.20 13.47
N LEU A 191 -10.42 4.23 13.96
CA LEU A 191 -11.24 4.14 15.17
C LEU A 191 -12.43 3.19 14.99
N SER A 192 -13.08 3.23 13.83
CA SER A 192 -14.17 2.30 13.51
C SER A 192 -13.69 0.84 13.52
N LEU A 193 -12.55 0.55 12.88
CA LEU A 193 -12.00 -0.81 12.85
C LEU A 193 -11.39 -1.23 14.20
N PHE A 194 -10.89 -0.28 14.99
CA PHE A 194 -10.41 -0.51 16.36
C PHE A 194 -11.56 -0.97 17.25
N GLU A 195 -12.71 -0.29 17.19
CA GLU A 195 -13.92 -0.67 17.93
C GLU A 195 -14.44 -2.05 17.50
N GLU A 196 -14.49 -2.32 16.19
CA GLU A 196 -14.87 -3.63 15.64
C GLU A 196 -13.95 -4.75 16.13
N ALA A 197 -12.62 -4.57 16.01
CA ALA A 197 -11.63 -5.54 16.49
C ALA A 197 -11.75 -5.80 17.99
N TYR A 198 -11.99 -4.73 18.77
CA TYR A 198 -12.18 -4.83 20.22
C TYR A 198 -13.43 -5.64 20.59
N LEU A 199 -14.54 -5.44 19.88
CA LEU A 199 -15.78 -6.19 20.12
C LEU A 199 -15.66 -7.67 19.76
N GLU A 200 -14.98 -7.97 18.66
CA GLU A 200 -14.72 -9.36 18.27
C GLU A 200 -13.85 -10.06 19.31
N LEU A 201 -12.76 -9.44 19.76
CA LEU A 201 -11.92 -9.99 20.82
C LEU A 201 -12.70 -10.15 22.13
N SER A 202 -13.51 -9.16 22.52
CA SER A 202 -14.41 -9.26 23.69
C SER A 202 -15.36 -10.44 23.60
N THR A 203 -15.88 -10.73 22.41
CA THR A 203 -16.76 -11.88 22.19
C THR A 203 -16.00 -13.19 22.31
N ARG A 204 -14.78 -13.27 21.74
CA ARG A 204 -13.93 -14.47 21.79
C ARG A 204 -13.46 -14.82 23.21
N PHE A 205 -13.07 -13.82 24.01
CA PHE A 205 -12.63 -14.02 25.41
C PHE A 205 -13.79 -14.24 26.39
N GLY A 206 -15.03 -14.19 25.91
CA GLY A 206 -16.25 -14.34 26.71
C GLY A 206 -16.79 -12.98 27.16
N TRP A 207 -18.03 -12.70 26.77
CA TRP A 207 -18.81 -11.58 27.31
C TRP A 207 -19.15 -11.87 28.77
N ASN A 208 -18.27 -11.46 29.65
CA ASN A 208 -18.67 -11.15 31.02
C ASN A 208 -19.01 -9.67 31.00
N PRO A 209 -20.26 -9.25 31.29
CA PRO A 209 -20.49 -7.89 31.74
C PRO A 209 -19.65 -7.73 33.00
N VAL A 210 -18.40 -7.33 32.81
CA VAL A 210 -17.55 -6.90 33.90
C VAL A 210 -18.23 -5.63 34.34
N ASN A 211 -18.97 -5.72 35.43
CA ASN A 211 -19.42 -4.55 36.15
C ASN A 211 -18.12 -3.85 36.50
N CYS A 212 -17.73 -2.87 35.68
CA CYS A 212 -16.41 -2.25 35.72
C CYS A 212 -16.33 -1.45 37.02
N TYR A 213 -15.92 -2.18 38.05
CA TYR A 213 -15.65 -1.85 39.43
C TYR A 213 -16.73 -1.05 40.17
N TYR A 214 -17.34 -1.72 41.16
CA TYR A 214 -17.47 -1.43 42.60
C TYR A 214 -17.37 0.02 43.16
N TYR A 215 -16.90 1.02 42.42
CA TYR A 215 -16.72 2.42 42.84
C TYR A 215 -17.60 3.44 42.08
N SER A 216 -18.44 3.00 41.14
CA SER A 216 -19.38 3.89 40.45
C SER A 216 -20.74 3.23 40.34
N THR A 217 -21.57 3.43 41.36
CA THR A 217 -22.99 3.04 41.38
C THR A 217 -23.86 3.84 40.41
N LYS A 218 -23.26 4.63 39.51
CA LYS A 218 -24.03 5.57 38.68
C LYS A 218 -24.14 5.21 37.20
N TYR A 219 -23.10 5.15 36.35
CA TYR A 219 -23.40 5.24 34.89
C TYR A 219 -22.43 4.65 33.84
N ASN A 220 -21.59 3.63 34.06
CA ASN A 220 -20.80 3.09 32.94
C ASN A 220 -20.87 1.56 32.84
N VAL A 221 -21.78 1.06 32.00
CA VAL A 221 -21.76 -0.32 31.50
C VAL A 221 -20.60 -0.40 30.52
N CYS A 222 -19.59 -1.21 30.81
CA CYS A 222 -18.54 -1.47 29.84
C CYS A 222 -19.12 -2.15 28.61
N TYR A 223 -18.72 -1.66 27.45
CA TYR A 223 -18.98 -2.29 26.17
C TYR A 223 -17.94 -3.40 26.05
N GLY A 224 -18.24 -4.63 26.48
CA GLY A 224 -17.29 -5.75 26.44
C GLY A 224 -16.33 -5.86 27.64
N ALA A 225 -15.30 -6.69 27.48
CA ALA A 225 -14.31 -7.00 28.52
C ALA A 225 -13.01 -6.22 28.28
N PRO A 226 -12.15 -6.03 29.30
CA PRO A 226 -10.81 -5.50 29.08
C PRO A 226 -10.02 -6.35 28.09
N ILE A 227 -9.56 -5.74 26.99
CA ILE A 227 -8.85 -6.43 25.92
C ILE A 227 -7.37 -6.08 25.94
N PRO A 228 -6.47 -7.09 25.98
CA PRO A 228 -5.05 -6.87 25.75
C PRO A 228 -4.81 -6.21 24.41
N LEU A 229 -4.00 -5.15 24.39
CA LEU A 229 -3.66 -4.45 23.17
C LEU A 229 -2.83 -5.30 22.22
N GLY A 230 -2.14 -6.34 22.72
CA GLY A 230 -1.24 -7.12 21.87
C GLY A 230 -0.01 -6.31 21.43
N ASN A 231 0.72 -6.81 20.45
CA ASN A 231 2.13 -6.57 20.11
C ASN A 231 3.05 -7.67 20.66
N LYS A 232 3.25 -8.70 19.82
CA LYS A 232 4.19 -9.80 20.05
C LYS A 232 5.59 -9.37 20.47
N GLU A 233 6.10 -8.25 19.95
CA GLU A 233 7.45 -7.76 20.29
C GLU A 233 7.51 -7.14 21.70
N VAL A 234 6.44 -6.46 22.12
CA VAL A 234 6.40 -5.73 23.40
C VAL A 234 5.86 -6.58 24.54
N TRP A 235 4.88 -7.45 24.26
CA TRP A 235 4.13 -8.19 25.27
C TRP A 235 4.21 -9.72 25.10
N GLY A 236 4.85 -10.22 24.04
CA GLY A 236 4.97 -11.65 23.77
C GLY A 236 3.67 -12.33 23.35
N ARG A 237 2.62 -11.57 23.03
CA ARG A 237 1.29 -12.08 22.63
C ARG A 237 0.61 -11.18 21.62
N GLU A 238 -0.28 -11.77 20.83
CA GLU A 238 -1.20 -11.02 19.96
C GLU A 238 -2.39 -10.48 20.75
N GLY A 239 -3.01 -9.43 20.23
CA GLY A 239 -4.19 -8.81 20.80
C GLY A 239 -4.81 -7.82 19.82
N LEU A 240 -5.34 -6.71 20.34
CA LEU A 240 -6.07 -5.74 19.55
C LEU A 240 -5.28 -5.14 18.38
N PHE A 241 -3.97 -4.93 18.54
CA PHE A 241 -3.09 -4.38 17.52
C PHE A 241 -2.98 -5.28 16.30
N GLU A 242 -2.75 -6.58 16.52
CA GLU A 242 -2.71 -7.56 15.44
C GLU A 242 -4.07 -7.72 14.76
N GLU A 243 -5.16 -7.81 15.52
CA GLU A 243 -6.51 -7.94 14.93
C GLU A 243 -6.92 -6.69 14.15
N LEU A 244 -6.59 -5.49 14.64
CA LEU A 244 -6.80 -4.23 13.91
C LEU A 244 -6.00 -4.19 12.61
N ASN A 245 -4.71 -4.54 12.65
CA ASN A 245 -3.87 -4.55 11.46
C ASN A 245 -4.33 -5.59 10.44
N LYS A 246 -4.81 -6.75 10.88
CA LYS A 246 -5.45 -7.74 10.02
C LYS A 246 -6.67 -7.16 9.32
N LYS A 247 -7.58 -6.51 10.05
CA LYS A 247 -8.76 -5.85 9.48
C LYS A 247 -8.40 -4.73 8.50
N LEU A 248 -7.40 -3.92 8.83
CA LEU A 248 -6.89 -2.87 7.93
C LEU A 248 -6.42 -3.47 6.61
N VAL A 249 -5.64 -4.55 6.65
CA VAL A 249 -5.16 -5.25 5.45
C VAL A 249 -6.32 -5.87 4.67
N GLU A 250 -7.29 -6.50 5.33
CA GLU A 250 -8.50 -7.05 4.69
C GLU A 250 -9.32 -5.97 3.97
N LYS A 251 -9.34 -4.74 4.50
CA LYS A 251 -9.95 -3.56 3.87
C LYS A 251 -9.05 -2.87 2.85
N GLY A 252 -7.85 -3.41 2.60
CA GLY A 252 -6.90 -2.91 1.61
C GLY A 252 -6.07 -1.71 2.08
N PHE A 253 -6.03 -1.43 3.37
CA PHE A 253 -5.18 -0.41 3.99
C PHE A 253 -3.83 -0.98 4.44
N ARG A 254 -2.86 -0.10 4.65
CA ARG A 254 -1.58 -0.49 5.27
C ARG A 254 -1.76 -0.78 6.76
N PRO A 255 -1.05 -1.76 7.34
CA PRO A 255 -0.88 -1.88 8.78
C PRO A 255 -0.36 -0.57 9.41
N ILE A 256 -0.93 -0.19 10.54
CA ILE A 256 -0.42 0.91 11.37
C ILE A 256 0.75 0.43 12.23
N THR A 257 1.64 1.35 12.57
CA THR A 257 2.73 1.07 13.50
C THR A 257 2.25 1.09 14.95
N TRP A 258 3.02 0.45 15.84
CA TRP A 258 2.75 0.49 17.27
C TRP A 258 2.76 1.92 17.82
N GLU A 259 3.68 2.76 17.36
CA GLU A 259 3.79 4.18 17.73
C GLU A 259 2.56 4.98 17.33
N LEU A 260 2.01 4.72 16.14
CA LEU A 260 0.78 5.36 15.71
C LEU A 260 -0.40 4.90 16.57
N LEU A 261 -0.49 3.59 16.87
CA LEU A 261 -1.51 3.08 17.78
C LEU A 261 -1.42 3.75 19.17
N LYS A 262 -0.21 3.90 19.73
CA LYS A 262 0.02 4.60 21.01
C LYS A 262 -0.50 6.03 20.99
N GLN A 263 -0.26 6.76 19.91
CA GLN A 263 -0.77 8.13 19.74
C GLN A 263 -2.29 8.15 19.69
N ILE A 264 -2.89 7.22 18.95
CA ILE A 264 -4.35 7.09 18.84
C ILE A 264 -4.95 6.79 20.21
N ILE A 265 -4.45 5.80 20.94
CA ILE A 265 -4.93 5.45 22.29
C ILE A 265 -4.86 6.66 23.23
N LYS A 266 -3.73 7.39 23.23
CA LYS A 266 -3.60 8.64 24.03
C LYS A 266 -4.65 9.68 23.65
N SER A 267 -4.98 9.81 22.37
CA SER A 267 -5.94 10.80 21.89
C SER A 267 -7.40 10.45 22.21
N ILE A 268 -7.73 9.16 22.32
CA ILE A 268 -9.09 8.68 22.58
C ILE A 268 -9.35 8.32 24.04
N THR A 269 -8.30 8.17 24.86
CA THR A 269 -8.45 7.92 26.30
C THR A 269 -9.15 9.10 26.95
N ARG A 270 -10.37 8.88 27.42
CA ARG A 270 -11.24 9.91 28.00
C ARG A 270 -12.01 9.32 29.19
N PRO A 271 -12.07 10.03 30.33
CA PRO A 271 -12.86 9.58 31.47
C PRO A 271 -14.30 9.25 31.06
N GLY A 272 -14.75 8.03 31.35
CA GLY A 272 -16.11 7.58 31.05
C GLY A 272 -16.41 7.18 29.60
N MET A 273 -15.42 7.17 28.70
CA MET A 273 -15.58 6.65 27.32
C MET A 273 -14.60 5.53 27.00
N VAL A 274 -13.30 5.76 27.23
CA VAL A 274 -12.24 4.78 26.94
C VAL A 274 -11.25 4.81 28.08
N TRP A 275 -10.99 3.63 28.64
CA TRP A 275 -9.94 3.43 29.62
C TRP A 275 -8.81 2.62 29.00
N ALA A 276 -7.58 3.09 29.12
CA ALA A 276 -6.39 2.36 28.72
C ALA A 276 -5.44 2.24 29.92
N SER A 277 -4.99 1.03 30.21
CA SER A 277 -4.02 0.75 31.27
C SER A 277 -2.61 0.83 30.69
N TRP A 278 -1.71 1.54 31.38
CA TRP A 278 -0.33 1.78 30.94
C TRP A 278 0.65 1.20 31.95
N PHE A 279 1.61 0.40 31.50
CA PHE A 279 2.58 -0.28 32.36
C PHE A 279 4.00 -0.13 31.80
N SER A 280 5.00 -0.25 32.67
CA SER A 280 6.39 -0.36 32.21
C SER A 280 6.59 -1.75 31.58
N SER A 281 6.86 -1.81 30.27
CA SER A 281 7.20 -3.06 29.61
C SER A 281 8.57 -3.52 30.08
N VAL A 282 8.67 -4.79 30.48
CA VAL A 282 9.94 -5.41 30.91
C VAL A 282 10.91 -5.53 29.73
N TYR A 283 10.40 -5.60 28.49
CA TYR A 283 11.19 -5.76 27.28
C TYR A 283 11.72 -4.43 26.75
N THR A 284 10.86 -3.41 26.63
CA THR A 284 11.27 -2.11 26.08
C THR A 284 11.79 -1.16 27.15
N LYS A 285 11.53 -1.43 28.44
CA LYS A 285 11.77 -0.53 29.59
C LYS A 285 11.07 0.83 29.46
N GLN A 286 10.04 0.92 28.60
CA GLN A 286 9.22 2.11 28.40
C GLN A 286 7.81 1.91 28.96
N VAL A 287 7.08 3.00 29.18
CA VAL A 287 5.66 2.94 29.52
C VAL A 287 4.87 2.67 28.24
N GLU A 288 4.25 1.49 28.18
CA GLU A 288 3.52 0.97 27.04
C GLU A 288 2.06 0.71 27.42
N PRO A 289 1.11 0.90 26.50
CA PRO A 289 -0.27 0.58 26.78
C PRO A 289 -0.43 -0.95 26.74
N HIS A 290 -1.15 -1.50 27.72
CA HIS A 290 -1.25 -2.95 27.92
C HIS A 290 -2.63 -3.51 27.57
N ASP A 291 -3.69 -2.85 28.04
CA ASP A 291 -5.08 -3.23 27.78
C ASP A 291 -5.95 -1.98 27.62
N VAL A 292 -7.07 -2.17 26.94
CA VAL A 292 -8.08 -1.13 26.71
C VAL A 292 -9.46 -1.66 27.07
N THR A 293 -10.31 -0.78 27.58
CA THR A 293 -11.73 -1.02 27.82
C THR A 293 -12.53 0.14 27.23
N ILE A 294 -13.51 -0.18 26.40
CA ILE A 294 -14.42 0.80 25.79
C ILE A 294 -15.72 0.83 26.61
N MET A 295 -16.10 1.99 27.11
CA MET A 295 -17.35 2.21 27.87
C MET A 295 -18.46 2.78 27.00
N LYS A 296 -18.10 3.50 25.92
CA LYS A 296 -19.04 4.09 24.96
C LYS A 296 -18.49 3.98 23.53
N PRO A 297 -19.35 3.91 22.50
CA PRO A 297 -18.90 3.85 21.11
C PRO A 297 -17.98 5.01 20.74
N LEU A 298 -16.96 4.73 19.93
CA LEU A 298 -15.96 5.74 19.51
C LEU A 298 -16.49 6.63 18.38
N THR A 299 -17.51 6.17 17.66
CA THR A 299 -18.05 6.77 16.44
C THR A 299 -19.26 7.68 16.67
N GLN A 300 -19.74 7.83 17.91
CA GLN A 300 -20.77 8.83 18.21
C GLN A 300 -20.15 10.23 18.25
N GLU A 301 -20.68 11.16 17.45
CA GLU A 301 -20.22 12.55 17.38
C GLU A 301 -20.16 13.20 18.77
N PRO A 302 -19.19 14.12 19.01
CA PRO A 302 -19.17 14.89 20.24
C PRO A 302 -20.44 15.74 20.34
N GLN A 303 -21.13 15.61 21.48
CA GLN A 303 -22.06 16.66 21.94
C GLN A 303 -21.29 17.91 22.35
#